data_AF-A0A2L2XI85-F1
#
_entry.id   AF-A0A2L2XI85-F1
#
_cell.length_a   1.000
_cell.length_b   1.000
_cell.length_c   1.000
_cell.angle_alpha   90.00
_cell.angle_beta   90.00
_cell.angle_gamma   90.00
#
_symmetry.space_group_name_H-M   'P 1'
#
loop_
_entity.id
_entity.type
_entity.pdbx_description
1 polymer ?
#
loop_
_entity_poly.entity_id
_entity_poly.type
_entity_poly.pdbx_seq_one_letter_code
_entity_poly.pdbx_strand_id
1 'polypeptide(L)' 'MDVTTLGIHPDMAQYLAELGIVDLHGGHIPLRQVGRLQRVLRLRSSLGVNFTGAAIITELLERMEGMQEELERLRRR' A
#
# COMPACT_ATOMS: atom_id res chain seq x y z
N MET A 1 6.25 -7.98 -10.18
CA MET A 1 7.51 -7.68 -9.48
C MET A 1 7.73 -8.77 -8.45
N ASP A 2 8.88 -9.43 -8.50
CA ASP A 2 9.23 -10.50 -7.54
C ASP A 2 9.36 -9.91 -6.13
N VAL A 3 8.72 -10.54 -5.14
CA VAL A 3 8.70 -10.08 -3.74
C VAL A 3 10.08 -10.08 -3.08
N THR A 4 10.96 -11.00 -3.49
CA THR A 4 12.32 -11.10 -2.95
C THR A 4 13.17 -9.90 -3.37
N THR A 5 12.96 -9.39 -4.60
CA THR A 5 13.61 -8.16 -5.09
C THR A 5 13.17 -6.91 -4.35
N LEU A 6 12.02 -6.97 -3.67
CA LEU A 6 11.50 -5.92 -2.80
C LEU A 6 11.98 -6.04 -1.35
N GLY A 7 12.83 -7.03 -1.04
CA GLY A 7 13.26 -7.33 0.33
C GLY A 7 12.15 -7.92 1.19
N ILE A 8 11.10 -8.47 0.57
CA ILE A 8 9.96 -9.06 1.27
C ILE A 8 10.11 -10.58 1.25
N HIS A 9 10.10 -11.18 2.44
CA HIS A 9 10.14 -12.64 2.57
C HIS A 9 8.88 -13.27 1.94
N PRO A 10 8.97 -14.39 1.21
CA PRO A 10 7.81 -15.04 0.58
C PRO A 10 6.63 -15.28 1.53
N ASP A 11 6.89 -15.78 2.75
CA ASP A 11 5.84 -16.02 3.75
C ASP A 11 5.15 -14.71 4.20
N MET A 12 5.91 -13.60 4.27
CA MET A 12 5.34 -12.30 4.57
C MET A 12 4.48 -11.81 3.40
N ALA A 13 4.91 -12.02 2.17
CA ALA A 13 4.11 -11.67 1.00
C ALA A 13 2.81 -12.48 0.95
N GLN A 14 2.86 -13.77 1.27
CA GLN A 14 1.70 -14.64 1.37
C GLN A 14 0.73 -14.14 2.45
N TYR A 15 1.23 -13.82 3.64
CA TYR A 15 0.43 -13.24 4.72
C TYR A 15 -0.23 -11.91 4.32
N LEU A 16 0.49 -11.02 3.63
CA LEU A 16 -0.07 -9.77 3.12
C LEU A 16 -1.16 -10.00 2.06
N ALA A 17 -1.03 -11.05 1.24
CA ALA A 17 -2.05 -11.44 0.28
C ALA A 17 -3.31 -11.99 0.96
N GLU A 18 -3.15 -12.80 2.01
CA GLU A 18 -4.27 -13.30 2.84
C GLU A 18 -5.04 -12.17 3.53
N LEU A 19 -4.36 -11.08 3.89
CA LEU A 19 -4.99 -9.86 4.41
C LEU A 19 -5.61 -8.98 3.31
N GLY A 20 -5.51 -9.35 2.03
CA GLY A 20 -6.01 -8.58 0.90
C GLY A 20 -5.24 -7.28 0.61
N ILE A 21 -4.01 -7.15 1.13
CA ILE A 21 -3.21 -5.93 0.96
C ILE A 21 -2.56 -5.88 -0.43
N VAL A 22 -2.21 -7.05 -0.98
CA VAL A 22 -1.60 -7.23 -2.30
C VAL A 22 -2.19 -8.44 -3.01
N ASP A 23 -2.16 -8.42 -4.33
CA ASP A 23 -2.37 -9.62 -5.14
C ASP A 23 -1.03 -10.34 -5.28
N LEU A 24 -0.98 -11.63 -4.94
CA LEU A 24 0.24 -12.45 -5.08
C LEU A 24 0.01 -13.58 -6.08
N HIS A 25 0.83 -13.62 -7.11
CA HIS A 25 0.80 -14.66 -8.15
C HIS A 25 2.19 -15.26 -8.31
N GLY A 26 2.41 -16.48 -7.81
CA GLY A 26 3.69 -17.19 -7.94
C GLY A 26 4.88 -16.37 -7.43
N GLY A 27 4.76 -15.74 -6.25
CA GLY A 27 5.81 -14.89 -5.68
C GLY A 27 5.93 -13.49 -6.30
N HIS A 28 5.02 -13.11 -7.21
CA HIS A 28 5.04 -11.80 -7.85
C HIS A 28 3.82 -10.97 -7.46
N ILE A 29 4.05 -9.67 -7.21
CA ILE A 29 2.99 -8.67 -7.04
C ILE A 29 2.88 -7.77 -8.28
N PRO A 30 1.67 -7.30 -8.64
CA PRO A 30 1.49 -6.28 -9.67
C PRO A 30 2.34 -5.03 -9.42
N LEU A 31 3.01 -4.51 -10.44
CA LEU A 31 3.88 -3.32 -10.31
C LEU A 31 3.11 -2.12 -9.73
N ARG A 32 1.84 -1.95 -10.12
CA ARG A 32 0.94 -0.91 -9.60
C ARG A 32 0.73 -0.96 -8.08
N GLN A 33 0.90 -2.11 -7.45
CA GLN A 33 0.71 -2.29 -6.00
C GLN A 33 1.99 -2.05 -5.19
N VAL A 34 3.16 -1.99 -5.84
CA VAL A 34 4.46 -1.84 -5.16
C VAL A 34 4.52 -0.56 -4.34
N GLY A 35 4.12 0.58 -4.91
CA GLY A 35 4.14 1.87 -4.22
C GLY A 35 3.21 1.90 -3.01
N ARG A 36 1.98 1.37 -3.18
CA ARG A 36 1.00 1.25 -2.10
C ARG A 36 1.51 0.33 -0.98
N LEU A 37 2.10 -0.81 -1.33
CA LEU A 37 2.69 -1.73 -0.36
C LEU A 37 3.82 -1.08 0.44
N GLN A 38 4.73 -0.36 -0.22
CA GLN A 38 5.80 0.38 0.47
C GLN A 38 5.24 1.42 1.44
N ARG A 39 4.13 2.08 1.10
CA ARG A 39 3.42 3.03 1.98
C ARG A 39 2.87 2.32 3.23
N VAL A 40 2.25 1.16 3.06
CA VAL A 40 1.79 0.31 4.18
C VAL A 40 2.94 -0.10 5.10
N LEU A 41 4.04 -0.64 4.54
CA LEU A 41 5.20 -1.08 5.32
C LEU A 41 5.81 0.06 6.14
N ARG A 42 5.95 1.23 5.52
CA ARG A 42 6.47 2.44 6.17
C ARG A 42 5.54 2.96 7.27
N LEU A 43 4.23 3.02 7.02
CA LEU A 43 3.26 3.46 8.04
C LEU A 43 3.27 2.54 9.25
N ARG A 44 3.31 1.21 9.04
CA ARG A 44 3.51 0.25 10.12
C ARG A 44 4.77 0.55 10.92
N SER A 45 5.92 0.77 10.27
CA SER A 45 7.18 1.04 10.98
C SER A 45 7.18 2.39 11.72
N SER A 46 6.54 3.41 11.15
CA SER A 46 6.56 4.77 11.69
C SER A 46 5.53 5.02 12.79
N LEU A 47 4.37 4.36 12.71
CA LEU A 47 3.24 4.59 13.62
C LEU A 47 3.01 3.43 14.60
N GLY A 48 3.73 2.31 14.45
CA GLY A 48 3.57 1.14 15.31
C GLY A 48 2.23 0.41 15.13
N VAL A 49 1.51 0.67 14.04
CA VAL A 49 0.23 0.01 13.73
C VAL A 49 0.45 -1.35 13.07
N ASN A 50 -0.52 -2.26 13.19
CA ASN A 50 -0.49 -3.52 12.46
C ASN A 50 -0.71 -3.32 10.95
N PHE A 51 -0.52 -4.38 10.13
CA PHE A 51 -0.62 -4.29 8.67
C PHE A 51 -2.00 -3.85 8.19
N THR A 52 -3.08 -4.40 8.78
CA THR A 52 -4.45 -4.02 8.46
C THR A 52 -4.69 -2.53 8.74
N GLY A 53 -4.26 -2.04 9.90
CA GLY A 53 -4.34 -0.64 10.27
C GLY A 53 -3.55 0.26 9.32
N ALA A 54 -2.32 -0.13 8.97
CA ALA A 54 -1.52 0.60 7.98
C ALA A 54 -2.17 0.64 6.59
N ALA A 55 -2.83 -0.45 6.17
CA ALA A 55 -3.58 -0.50 4.91
C ALA A 55 -4.78 0.43 4.91
N ILE A 56 -5.57 0.44 5.99
CA ILE A 56 -6.71 1.35 6.17
C ILE A 56 -6.23 2.81 6.15
N ILE A 57 -5.18 3.14 6.91
CA ILE A 57 -4.62 4.49 6.93
C ILE A 57 -4.12 4.89 5.54
N THR A 58 -3.47 3.98 4.82
CA THR A 58 -3.02 4.24 3.44
C THR A 58 -4.18 4.60 2.53
N GLU A 59 -5.28 3.84 2.57
CA GLU A 59 -6.48 4.13 1.78
C GLU A 59 -7.12 5.48 2.15
N LEU A 60 -7.17 5.82 3.44
CA LEU A 60 -7.70 7.11 3.90
C LEU A 60 -6.85 8.28 3.38
N LEU A 61 -5.53 8.16 3.43
CA LEU A 61 -4.61 9.16 2.89
C LEU A 61 -4.77 9.32 1.37
N GLU A 62 -4.89 8.22 0.63
CA GLU A 62 -5.13 8.24 -0.82
C GLU A 62 -6.46 8.95 -1.16
N ARG A 63 -7.52 8.72 -0.37
CA ARG A 63 -8.79 9.44 -0.53
C ARG A 63 -8.66 10.93 -0.22
N MET A 64 -7.91 11.29 0.82
CA MET A 64 -7.66 12.70 1.16
C MET A 64 -6.83 13.42 0.08
N GLU A 65 -5.79 12.77 -0.46
CA GLU A 65 -5.00 13.26 -1.59
C GLU A 65 -5.91 13.54 -2.80
N GLY A 66 -6.78 12.59 -3.16
CA GLY A 66 -7.75 12.77 -4.26
C GLY A 66 -8.74 13.93 -4.03
N MET A 67 -9.25 14.07 -2.81
CA MET A 67 -10.13 15.20 -2.45
C MET A 67 -9.41 16.55 -2.55
N GLN A 68 -8.15 16.62 -2.14
CA GLN A 68 -7.34 17.85 -2.24
C GLN A 68 -7.09 18.23 -3.70
N GLU A 69 -6.75 17.25 -4.55
CA GLU A 69 -6.59 17.49 -5.98
C GLU A 69 -7.86 18.03 -6.64
N GLU A 70 -9.03 17.50 -6.27
CA GLU A 70 -10.31 17.98 -6.78
C GLU A 70 -10.58 19.45 -6.36
N LEU A 71 -10.36 19.78 -5.08
CA LEU A 71 -10.48 21.16 -4.59
C LEU A 71 -9.54 22.12 -5.33
N GLU A 72 -8.31 21.72 -5.60
CA GLU A 72 -7.37 22.54 -6.37
C GLU A 72 -7.83 22.74 -7.82
N ARG A 73 -8.35 21.70 -8.49
CA ARG A 73 -8.88 21.82 -9.84
C ARG A 73 -10.07 22.78 -9.90
N LEU A 74 -10.92 22.78 -8.89
CA LEU A 74 -12.06 23.70 -8.78
C LEU A 74 -11.61 25.15 -8.55
N ARG A 75 -10.58 25.38 -7.72
CA ARG A 75 -10.04 26.74 -7.44
C ARG A 75 -9.29 27.37 -8.60
N ARG A 76 -8.76 26.56 -9.54
CA ARG A 76 -8.04 27.04 -10.73
C ARG A 76 -8.97 27.38 -11.91
N ARG A 77 -10.28 27.16 -11.76
CA ARG A 77 -11.32 27.63 -12.69
C ARG A 77 -11.82 29.00 -12.23
#